data_AF-A0A0H3ER49-F1
#
_entry.id   AF-A0A0H3ER49-F1
#
_cell.length_a   1.000
_cell.length_b   1.000
_cell.length_c   1.000
_cell.angle_alpha   90.00
_cell.angle_beta   90.00
_cell.angle_gamma   90.00
#
_symmetry.space_group_name_H-M   'P 1'
#
loop_
_entity.id
_entity.type
_entity.pdbx_description
1 polymer ?
#
loop_
_entity_poly.entity_id
_entity_poly.type
_entity_poly.pdbx_seq_one_letter_code
_entity_poly.pdbx_strand_id
1 'polypeptide(L)'
;MQKNGDTLSGGLTFENDSILAWIRNTDWAKIGFKNDADSDTDSYMWFETGDNGNEYFKWRSKQSTTTKDLMNLKWDALSVLVNAIVNGEVISKSANGLRIAYGNYGFFIRNDGSNTYFMLTNSGDNMGTYNGLRPLWINNATGAVSMGRGLNVSGDTLSDRFAINSSNGMWIQMRDNNAIFGKNIVNTDSAQALLRQNHADRKFMIGGLGNKQFGIYMINNSRTANGTDGQAYMDNNGNWLCGAQVIPGNYANFDSRYVRDVRLGTQSLTGGLSRDYKAPSGHVITGFHTNGDWEMQGGDDKVYIRPVQKNINGTWYNVASA
;
A
#
# COMPACT_ATOMS: atom_id res chain seq x y z
N MET A 1 7.21 79.75 -18.64
CA MET A 1 7.88 78.50 -19.01
C MET A 1 8.92 78.78 -20.07
N GLN A 2 10.19 78.82 -19.67
CA GLN A 2 11.31 78.85 -20.60
C GLN A 2 11.57 77.45 -21.19
N LYS A 3 11.97 77.38 -22.47
CA LYS A 3 12.20 76.10 -23.18
C LYS A 3 13.42 75.31 -22.66
N ASN A 4 14.30 75.96 -21.89
CA ASN A 4 15.49 75.36 -21.30
C ASN A 4 15.27 74.82 -19.87
N GLY A 5 14.03 74.80 -19.38
CA GLY A 5 13.66 74.35 -18.04
C GLY A 5 13.15 75.50 -17.17
N ASP A 6 12.11 75.23 -16.38
CA ASP A 6 11.46 76.23 -15.54
C ASP A 6 10.76 75.56 -14.34
N THR A 7 10.41 76.35 -13.32
CA THR A 7 9.57 75.91 -12.18
C THR A 7 8.15 76.42 -12.40
N LEU A 8 7.15 75.54 -12.29
CA LEU A 8 5.75 75.92 -12.38
C LEU A 8 5.13 76.06 -10.98
N SER A 9 4.22 77.02 -10.82
CA SER A 9 3.41 77.22 -9.60
C SER A 9 1.97 76.69 -9.74
N GLY A 10 1.63 76.09 -10.89
CA GLY A 10 0.31 75.50 -11.19
C GLY A 10 0.42 74.28 -12.10
N GLY A 11 -0.71 73.59 -12.31
CA GLY A 11 -0.78 72.38 -13.16
C GLY A 11 -0.76 72.69 -14.66
N LEU A 12 -0.46 71.67 -15.46
CA LEU A 12 -0.60 71.68 -16.93
C LEU A 12 -1.74 70.74 -17.33
N THR A 13 -2.54 71.14 -18.31
CA THR A 13 -3.62 70.33 -18.89
C THR A 13 -3.46 70.31 -20.41
N PHE A 14 -3.56 69.13 -21.00
CA PHE A 14 -3.68 68.95 -22.45
C PHE A 14 -5.16 68.77 -22.78
N GLU A 15 -5.70 69.61 -23.66
CA GLU A 15 -7.14 69.64 -23.99
C GLU A 15 -7.49 68.87 -25.28
N ASN A 16 -6.50 68.19 -25.85
CA ASN A 16 -6.60 67.40 -27.07
C ASN A 16 -5.63 66.20 -26.98
N ASP A 17 -5.57 65.39 -28.04
CA ASP A 17 -4.67 64.23 -28.14
C ASP A 17 -3.19 64.67 -28.33
N SER A 18 -2.63 65.25 -27.26
CA SER A 18 -1.24 65.67 -27.16
C SER A 18 -0.41 64.66 -26.38
N ILE A 19 0.89 64.61 -26.70
CA ILE A 19 1.84 63.66 -26.10
C ILE A 19 2.96 64.43 -25.38
N LEU A 20 3.28 63.99 -24.16
CA LEU A 20 4.53 64.35 -23.48
C LEU A 20 5.61 63.33 -23.82
N ALA A 21 6.75 63.79 -24.35
CA ALA A 21 7.80 62.90 -24.83
C ALA A 21 9.21 63.34 -24.42
N TRP A 22 10.05 62.35 -24.10
CA TRP A 22 11.50 62.46 -24.13
C TRP A 22 11.99 61.79 -25.40
N ILE A 23 12.51 62.56 -26.35
CA ILE A 23 13.03 62.05 -27.64
C ILE A 23 14.52 62.35 -27.70
N ARG A 24 15.32 61.30 -27.80
CA ARG A 24 16.78 61.40 -27.79
C ARG A 24 17.37 60.24 -28.55
N ASN A 25 18.43 60.52 -29.32
CA ASN A 25 19.22 59.45 -29.94
C ASN A 25 18.39 58.47 -30.78
N THR A 26 17.37 58.95 -31.49
CA THR A 26 16.36 58.16 -32.22
C THR A 26 15.42 57.28 -31.37
N ASP A 27 15.62 57.25 -30.06
CA ASP A 27 14.76 56.56 -29.09
C ASP A 27 13.78 57.51 -28.40
N TRP A 28 12.78 56.94 -27.73
CA TRP A 28 11.80 57.72 -26.99
C TRP A 28 11.21 57.05 -25.75
N ALA A 29 10.70 57.89 -24.86
CA ALA A 29 9.71 57.55 -23.85
C ALA A 29 8.55 58.55 -23.94
N LYS A 30 7.31 58.06 -23.99
CA LYS A 30 6.10 58.87 -24.22
C LYS A 30 5.00 58.56 -23.21
N ILE A 31 4.17 59.58 -22.94
CA ILE A 31 2.95 59.49 -22.13
C ILE A 31 1.81 60.17 -22.91
N GLY A 32 0.66 59.50 -23.00
CA GLY A 32 -0.55 60.06 -23.61
C GLY A 32 -1.83 59.43 -23.04
N PHE A 33 -2.98 59.92 -23.51
CA PHE A 33 -4.31 59.46 -23.10
C PHE A 33 -5.17 59.24 -24.35
N LYS A 34 -5.46 57.98 -24.68
CA LYS A 34 -6.33 57.61 -25.81
C LYS A 34 -7.78 57.70 -25.36
N ASN A 35 -8.56 58.55 -26.02
CA ASN A 35 -10.00 58.66 -25.83
C ASN A 35 -10.65 59.25 -27.08
N ASP A 36 -11.47 58.47 -27.78
CA ASP A 36 -12.15 58.95 -28.99
C ASP A 36 -13.46 59.68 -28.67
N ALA A 37 -14.12 59.31 -27.56
CA ALA A 37 -15.33 59.89 -27.02
C ALA A 37 -15.57 59.42 -25.57
N ASP A 38 -16.55 59.99 -24.88
CA ASP A 38 -16.98 59.52 -23.54
C ASP A 38 -17.49 58.06 -23.56
N SER A 39 -18.07 57.63 -24.69
CA SER A 39 -18.56 56.26 -24.90
C SER A 39 -17.47 55.28 -25.38
N ASP A 40 -16.20 55.69 -25.42
CA ASP A 40 -15.10 54.85 -25.85
C ASP A 40 -14.88 53.69 -24.85
N THR A 41 -15.09 52.46 -25.31
CA THR A 41 -14.99 51.26 -24.48
C THR A 41 -13.56 50.79 -24.23
N ASP A 42 -12.57 51.41 -24.89
CA ASP A 42 -11.14 51.11 -24.76
C ASP A 42 -10.32 52.40 -24.63
N SER A 43 -10.74 53.26 -23.68
CA SER A 43 -9.99 54.46 -23.33
C SER A 43 -8.99 54.19 -22.22
N TYR A 44 -7.75 54.67 -22.38
CA TYR A 44 -6.67 54.39 -21.45
C TYR A 44 -5.57 55.46 -21.47
N MET A 45 -4.93 55.64 -20.32
CA MET A 45 -3.63 56.30 -20.24
C MET A 45 -2.55 55.28 -20.63
N TRP A 46 -1.66 55.66 -21.54
CA TRP A 46 -0.61 54.78 -22.03
C TRP A 46 0.79 55.34 -21.75
N PHE A 47 1.73 54.42 -21.67
CA PHE A 47 3.16 54.66 -21.51
C PHE A 47 3.89 53.84 -22.58
N GLU A 48 4.78 54.45 -23.36
CA GLU A 48 5.46 53.81 -24.49
C GLU A 48 6.97 54.09 -24.49
N THR A 49 7.77 53.10 -24.85
CA THR A 49 9.19 53.23 -25.17
C THR A 49 9.51 52.63 -26.55
N GLY A 50 10.51 53.16 -27.24
CA GLY A 50 10.93 52.66 -28.57
C GLY A 50 12.26 53.26 -29.04
N ASP A 51 12.82 52.83 -30.17
CA ASP A 51 12.23 51.92 -31.17
C ASP A 51 12.90 50.55 -31.29
N ASN A 52 13.82 50.20 -30.39
CA ASN A 52 14.59 48.97 -30.53
C ASN A 52 13.98 47.78 -29.78
N GLY A 53 12.89 48.01 -29.03
CA GLY A 53 12.17 46.99 -28.26
C GLY A 53 12.93 46.53 -27.01
N ASN A 54 14.08 47.15 -26.71
CA ASN A 54 14.85 46.88 -25.50
C ASN A 54 14.78 48.03 -24.49
N GLU A 55 14.29 49.21 -24.91
CA GLU A 55 13.88 50.28 -24.01
C GLU A 55 12.73 49.75 -23.12
N TYR A 56 12.75 50.09 -21.83
CA TYR A 56 11.89 49.44 -20.84
C TYR A 56 11.47 50.39 -19.71
N PHE A 57 10.44 49.99 -18.95
CA PHE A 57 9.94 50.77 -17.83
C PHE A 57 10.57 50.32 -16.51
N LYS A 58 10.96 51.28 -15.66
CA LYS A 58 11.58 51.04 -14.34
C LYS A 58 10.91 51.88 -13.26
N TRP A 59 10.53 51.24 -12.16
CA TRP A 59 10.09 51.89 -10.92
C TRP A 59 11.15 51.74 -9.83
N ARG A 60 11.52 52.84 -9.19
CA ARG A 60 12.53 52.89 -8.12
C ARG A 60 12.16 53.92 -7.06
N SER A 61 12.62 53.69 -5.83
CA SER A 61 12.50 54.65 -4.73
C SER A 61 13.87 55.06 -4.20
N LYS A 62 13.96 56.27 -3.65
CA LYS A 62 15.17 56.76 -2.97
C LYS A 62 14.89 56.98 -1.49
N GLN A 63 15.83 56.52 -0.66
CA GLN A 63 15.91 56.88 0.75
C GLN A 63 17.31 57.44 1.00
N SER A 64 17.40 58.75 1.29
CA SER A 64 18.68 59.48 1.29
C SER A 64 19.44 59.27 -0.03
N THR A 65 20.68 58.77 0.04
CA THR A 65 21.53 58.45 -1.10
C THR A 65 21.26 57.07 -1.71
N THR A 66 20.53 56.20 -1.02
CA THR A 66 20.26 54.82 -1.47
C THR A 66 19.13 54.80 -2.49
N THR A 67 19.34 54.11 -3.60
CA THR A 67 18.33 53.84 -4.63
C THR A 67 17.97 52.37 -4.61
N LYS A 68 16.67 52.05 -4.59
CA LYS A 68 16.15 50.68 -4.67
C LYS A 68 15.23 50.56 -5.87
N ASP A 69 15.59 49.70 -6.81
CA ASP A 69 14.70 49.28 -7.90
C ASP A 69 13.62 48.35 -7.34
N LEU A 70 12.39 48.56 -7.77
CA LEU A 70 11.20 47.84 -7.27
C LEU A 70 10.63 46.91 -8.34
N MET A 71 10.59 47.38 -9.59
CA MET A 71 9.94 46.67 -10.69
C MET A 71 10.54 47.13 -12.03
N ASN A 72 10.68 46.19 -12.97
CA ASN A 72 10.96 46.48 -14.37
C ASN A 72 9.93 45.77 -15.27
N LEU A 73 9.41 46.45 -16.28
CA LEU A 73 8.58 45.86 -17.34
C LEU A 73 9.35 45.91 -18.65
N LYS A 74 9.75 44.75 -19.15
CA LYS A 74 10.45 44.55 -20.44
C LYS A 74 9.51 43.86 -21.44
N TRP A 75 10.00 43.69 -22.67
CA TRP A 75 9.28 43.03 -23.75
C TRP A 75 8.76 41.63 -23.41
N ASP A 76 9.56 40.84 -22.70
CA ASP A 76 9.32 39.41 -22.44
C ASP A 76 8.81 39.13 -21.02
N ALA A 77 9.01 40.04 -20.08
CA ALA A 77 8.67 39.81 -18.68
C ALA A 77 8.44 41.08 -17.86
N LEU A 78 7.52 40.95 -16.90
CA LEU A 78 7.43 41.81 -15.73
C LEU A 78 8.32 41.23 -14.61
N SER A 79 9.40 41.95 -14.28
CA SER A 79 10.33 41.59 -13.20
C SER A 79 10.01 42.39 -11.94
N VAL A 80 9.31 41.78 -10.99
CA VAL A 80 9.08 42.35 -9.65
C VAL A 80 10.27 41.97 -8.75
N LEU A 81 11.01 42.97 -8.25
CA LEU A 81 12.25 42.76 -7.46
C LEU A 81 11.98 42.70 -5.94
N VAL A 82 10.71 42.72 -5.59
CA VAL A 82 10.17 42.66 -4.23
C VAL A 82 9.04 41.63 -4.20
N ASN A 83 8.35 41.47 -3.07
CA ASN A 83 7.18 40.61 -3.02
C ASN A 83 6.05 41.17 -3.90
N ALA A 84 5.36 40.30 -4.64
CA ALA A 84 4.11 40.63 -5.29
C ALA A 84 2.95 40.16 -4.39
N ILE A 85 2.15 41.11 -3.91
CA ILE A 85 0.97 40.83 -3.08
C ILE A 85 -0.25 41.20 -3.93
N VAL A 86 -1.11 40.22 -4.20
CA VAL A 86 -2.31 40.36 -5.03
C VAL A 86 -3.53 40.04 -4.18
N ASN A 87 -4.50 40.95 -4.12
CA ASN A 87 -5.71 40.76 -3.31
C ASN A 87 -6.69 39.76 -3.93
N GLY A 88 -6.67 39.62 -5.26
CA GLY A 88 -7.47 38.66 -6.02
C GLY A 88 -6.70 37.39 -6.36
N GLU A 89 -7.22 36.65 -7.33
CA GLU A 89 -6.61 35.41 -7.82
C GLU A 89 -5.39 35.67 -8.70
N VAL A 90 -4.42 34.75 -8.63
CA VAL A 90 -3.27 34.71 -9.55
C VAL A 90 -3.49 33.60 -10.56
N ILE A 91 -3.70 34.00 -11.82
CA ILE A 91 -4.02 33.07 -12.92
C ILE A 91 -2.89 33.12 -13.95
N SER A 92 -2.35 31.95 -14.27
CA SER A 92 -1.48 31.77 -15.43
C SER A 92 -2.24 31.05 -16.54
N LYS A 93 -2.07 31.52 -17.77
CA LYS A 93 -2.61 30.88 -18.98
C LYS A 93 -1.58 29.99 -19.69
N SER A 94 -0.38 29.89 -19.13
CA SER A 94 0.70 29.02 -19.63
C SER A 94 0.60 27.64 -19.01
N ALA A 95 0.91 26.60 -19.79
CA ALA A 95 0.89 25.22 -19.27
C ALA A 95 1.81 25.04 -18.06
N ASN A 96 3.04 25.56 -18.12
CA ASN A 96 3.95 25.63 -16.97
C ASN A 96 3.61 26.88 -16.12
N GLY A 97 2.46 26.84 -15.45
CA GLY A 97 1.80 28.06 -14.96
C GLY A 97 2.42 28.66 -13.70
N LEU A 98 2.92 27.82 -12.79
CA LEU A 98 3.40 28.26 -11.47
C LEU A 98 4.75 27.60 -11.18
N ARG A 99 5.80 28.40 -10.94
CA ARG A 99 7.17 27.93 -10.71
C ARG A 99 7.79 28.56 -9.48
N ILE A 100 8.49 27.73 -8.71
CA ILE A 100 9.45 28.14 -7.69
C ILE A 100 10.84 27.73 -8.19
N ALA A 101 11.60 28.69 -8.70
CA ALA A 101 12.97 28.48 -9.17
C ALA A 101 13.96 28.93 -8.10
N TYR A 102 14.32 28.01 -7.19
CA TYR A 102 15.21 28.31 -6.07
C TYR A 102 16.21 27.18 -5.83
N GLY A 103 17.49 27.52 -5.62
CA GLY A 103 18.56 26.53 -5.46
C GLY A 103 18.82 25.73 -6.75
N ASN A 104 19.25 24.48 -6.62
CA ASN A 104 19.64 23.64 -7.76
C ASN A 104 18.46 23.14 -8.61
N TYR A 105 17.27 22.98 -8.03
CA TYR A 105 16.13 22.37 -8.70
C TYR A 105 14.94 23.31 -8.69
N GLY A 106 14.32 23.49 -9.86
CA GLY A 106 13.04 24.17 -9.98
C GLY A 106 11.90 23.21 -9.69
N PHE A 107 10.96 23.62 -8.87
CA PHE A 107 9.65 22.98 -8.75
C PHE A 107 8.63 23.79 -9.53
N PHE A 108 7.74 23.14 -10.25
CA PHE A 108 6.64 23.83 -10.91
C PHE A 108 5.40 22.96 -11.10
N ILE A 109 4.24 23.61 -11.13
CA ILE A 109 2.96 23.00 -11.44
C ILE A 109 2.71 23.19 -12.93
N ARG A 110 2.54 22.07 -13.65
CA ARG A 110 2.22 22.07 -15.07
C ARG A 110 0.81 21.52 -15.28
N ASN A 111 -0.08 22.28 -15.90
CA ASN A 111 -1.35 21.79 -16.41
C ASN A 111 -1.29 21.81 -17.95
N ASP A 112 -1.34 20.65 -18.59
CA ASP A 112 -1.28 20.53 -20.05
C ASP A 112 -2.66 20.45 -20.72
N GLY A 113 -3.73 20.66 -19.95
CA GLY A 113 -5.12 20.53 -20.38
C GLY A 113 -5.72 19.15 -20.07
N SER A 114 -4.91 18.09 -19.99
CA SER A 114 -5.37 16.73 -19.69
C SER A 114 -5.01 16.27 -18.28
N ASN A 115 -3.82 16.65 -17.80
CA ASN A 115 -3.35 16.31 -16.47
C ASN A 115 -2.64 17.51 -15.84
N THR A 116 -2.65 17.52 -14.50
CA THR A 116 -1.90 18.49 -13.69
C THR A 116 -0.77 17.77 -12.97
N TYR A 117 0.46 18.21 -13.19
CA TYR A 117 1.69 17.57 -12.73
C TYR A 117 2.45 18.45 -11.76
N PHE A 118 3.06 17.82 -10.76
CA PHE A 118 4.15 18.38 -9.99
C PHE A 118 5.47 18.00 -10.66
N MET A 119 6.16 18.97 -11.23
CA MET A 119 7.36 18.78 -12.05
C MET A 119 8.62 19.25 -11.34
N LEU A 120 9.74 18.64 -11.72
CA LEU A 120 11.09 18.98 -11.28
C LEU A 120 12.01 19.19 -12.49
N THR A 121 12.94 20.14 -12.38
CA THR A 121 13.98 20.35 -13.40
C THR A 121 15.18 19.43 -13.17
N ASN A 122 16.17 19.48 -14.08
CA ASN A 122 17.51 18.97 -13.78
C ASN A 122 18.23 19.87 -12.77
N SER A 123 19.26 19.31 -12.10
CA SER A 123 20.11 20.07 -11.19
C SER A 123 20.85 21.18 -11.95
N GLY A 124 20.87 22.38 -11.39
CA GLY A 124 21.50 23.56 -12.00
C GLY A 124 20.64 24.26 -13.06
N ASP A 125 19.43 23.74 -13.33
CA ASP A 125 18.54 24.23 -14.40
C ASP A 125 17.16 24.61 -13.84
N ASN A 126 17.13 25.36 -12.74
CA ASN A 126 15.89 25.65 -12.00
C ASN A 126 14.84 26.47 -12.79
N MET A 127 15.25 27.13 -13.88
CA MET A 127 14.38 27.83 -14.82
C MET A 127 14.02 27.00 -16.06
N GLY A 128 14.68 25.86 -16.28
CA GLY A 128 14.47 25.03 -17.46
C GLY A 128 13.24 24.14 -17.41
N THR A 129 13.18 23.21 -18.36
CA THR A 129 12.05 22.29 -18.54
C THR A 129 12.03 21.16 -17.49
N TYR A 130 10.99 20.32 -17.52
CA TYR A 130 10.87 19.16 -16.64
C TYR A 130 11.86 18.06 -17.04
N ASN A 131 12.35 17.31 -16.05
CA ASN A 131 13.08 16.07 -16.26
C ASN A 131 12.11 14.86 -16.37
N GLY A 132 12.62 13.63 -16.25
CA GLY A 132 11.83 12.40 -16.33
C GLY A 132 11.05 12.04 -15.06
N LEU A 133 11.23 12.75 -13.94
CA LEU A 133 10.54 12.44 -12.69
C LEU A 133 9.07 12.83 -12.74
N ARG A 134 8.21 11.94 -12.23
CA ARG A 134 6.77 12.19 -12.03
C ARG A 134 6.40 11.94 -10.57
N PRO A 135 6.73 12.85 -9.64
CA PRO A 135 6.42 12.69 -8.23
C PRO A 135 4.91 12.51 -7.96
N LEU A 136 4.09 13.37 -8.55
CA LEU A 136 2.63 13.37 -8.40
C LEU A 136 1.97 13.98 -9.63
N TRP A 137 0.86 13.40 -10.09
CA TRP A 137 -0.03 14.02 -11.05
C TRP A 137 -1.49 13.64 -10.82
N ILE A 138 -2.37 14.46 -11.37
CA ILE A 138 -3.82 14.33 -11.30
C ILE A 138 -4.35 14.27 -12.73
N ASN A 139 -5.20 13.29 -13.00
CA ASN A 139 -6.01 13.28 -14.21
C ASN A 139 -7.11 14.33 -14.09
N ASN A 140 -7.12 15.35 -14.96
CA ASN A 140 -8.05 16.47 -14.84
C ASN A 140 -9.52 16.05 -15.02
N ALA A 141 -9.77 14.99 -15.79
CA ALA A 141 -11.13 14.52 -16.07
C ALA A 141 -11.69 13.61 -14.97
N THR A 142 -10.86 12.78 -14.35
CA THR A 142 -11.30 11.77 -13.37
C THR A 142 -10.98 12.12 -11.93
N GLY A 143 -10.09 13.09 -11.68
CA GLY A 143 -9.56 13.41 -10.36
C GLY A 143 -8.61 12.34 -9.80
N ALA A 144 -8.32 11.28 -10.55
CA ALA A 144 -7.43 10.21 -10.10
C ALA A 144 -6.01 10.74 -9.86
N VAL A 145 -5.50 10.52 -8.66
CA VAL A 145 -4.12 10.86 -8.27
C VAL A 145 -3.20 9.69 -8.57
N SER A 146 -2.01 9.98 -9.07
CA SER A 146 -0.96 8.99 -9.32
C SER A 146 0.39 9.53 -8.86
N MET A 147 1.24 8.64 -8.35
CA MET A 147 2.60 8.96 -7.88
C MET A 147 3.59 7.98 -8.51
N GLY A 148 4.60 8.49 -9.22
CA GLY A 148 5.49 7.67 -10.04
C GLY A 148 6.80 7.28 -9.36
N ARG A 149 7.08 7.79 -8.16
CA ARG A 149 8.37 7.63 -7.45
C ARG A 149 8.22 7.10 -6.02
N GLY A 150 7.18 6.30 -5.78
CA GLY A 150 6.86 5.77 -4.46
C GLY A 150 6.21 6.80 -3.53
N LEU A 151 5.81 6.35 -2.34
CA LEU A 151 5.18 7.14 -1.30
C LEU A 151 5.68 6.66 0.06
N ASN A 152 6.06 7.58 0.94
CA ASN A 152 6.41 7.30 2.33
C ASN A 152 5.45 8.08 3.23
N VAL A 153 4.77 7.39 4.16
CA VAL A 153 3.79 7.99 5.07
C VAL A 153 4.22 7.72 6.50
N SER A 154 4.21 8.76 7.33
CA SER A 154 4.33 8.62 8.78
C SER A 154 2.93 8.50 9.39
N GLY A 155 2.68 7.43 10.15
CA GLY A 155 1.37 7.14 10.74
C GLY A 155 0.51 6.25 9.85
N ASP A 156 -0.81 6.42 9.94
CA ASP A 156 -1.78 5.53 9.30
C ASP A 156 -2.05 5.92 7.85
N THR A 157 -2.18 4.92 6.98
CA THR A 157 -2.75 5.08 5.65
C THR A 157 -4.08 4.33 5.61
N LEU A 158 -5.18 5.07 5.47
CA LEU A 158 -6.52 4.52 5.34
C LEU A 158 -6.94 4.51 3.88
N SER A 159 -7.51 3.39 3.43
CA SER A 159 -8.14 3.24 2.11
C SER A 159 -9.24 2.21 2.24
N ASP A 160 -10.32 2.35 1.46
CA ASP A 160 -11.39 1.35 1.39
C ASP A 160 -10.87 -0.01 0.95
N ARG A 161 -9.92 0.00 0.01
CA ARG A 161 -9.22 -1.19 -0.50
C ARG A 161 -7.77 -0.86 -0.83
N PHE A 162 -6.89 -1.85 -0.66
CA PHE A 162 -5.52 -1.81 -1.13
C PHE A 162 -5.36 -2.77 -2.30
N ALA A 163 -5.11 -2.23 -3.49
CA ALA A 163 -4.81 -3.02 -4.67
C ALA A 163 -3.30 -3.18 -4.81
N ILE A 164 -2.81 -4.41 -4.76
CA ILE A 164 -1.43 -4.75 -5.06
C ILE A 164 -1.36 -5.05 -6.56
N ASN A 165 -0.37 -4.51 -7.26
CA ASN A 165 -0.08 -4.93 -8.64
C ASN A 165 0.55 -6.34 -8.63
N SER A 166 -0.28 -7.35 -8.38
CA SER A 166 0.12 -8.73 -8.07
C SER A 166 0.88 -9.40 -9.20
N SER A 167 1.84 -10.26 -8.83
CA SER A 167 2.74 -10.97 -9.76
C SER A 167 2.35 -12.45 -9.94
N ASN A 168 2.78 -13.06 -11.05
CA ASN A 168 2.66 -14.49 -11.33
C ASN A 168 4.02 -15.07 -11.73
N GLY A 169 4.32 -16.30 -11.33
CA GLY A 169 5.62 -16.92 -11.60
C GLY A 169 5.78 -18.29 -10.95
N MET A 170 7.02 -18.78 -10.91
CA MET A 170 7.40 -20.02 -10.26
C MET A 170 7.29 -19.92 -8.73
N TRP A 171 7.16 -21.06 -8.05
CA TRP A 171 7.11 -21.13 -6.59
C TRP A 171 8.25 -20.37 -5.89
N ILE A 172 9.49 -20.47 -6.39
CA ILE A 172 10.64 -19.80 -5.78
C ILE A 172 10.58 -18.27 -5.91
N GLN A 173 9.88 -17.74 -6.93
CA GLN A 173 9.76 -16.30 -7.20
C GLN A 173 8.76 -15.59 -6.28
N MET A 174 8.02 -16.34 -5.44
CA MET A 174 7.18 -15.73 -4.40
C MET A 174 7.97 -14.87 -3.41
N ARG A 175 9.31 -15.00 -3.38
CA ARG A 175 10.23 -14.12 -2.63
C ARG A 175 10.25 -12.68 -3.16
N ASP A 176 9.99 -12.49 -4.45
CA ASP A 176 10.13 -11.22 -5.16
C ASP A 176 8.81 -10.71 -5.74
N ASN A 177 7.71 -11.46 -5.58
CA ASN A 177 6.39 -11.01 -6.00
C ASN A 177 6.00 -9.70 -5.30
N ASN A 178 5.29 -8.84 -6.02
CA ASN A 178 4.70 -7.65 -5.42
C ASN A 178 3.72 -8.08 -4.31
N ALA A 179 4.00 -7.66 -3.08
CA ALA A 179 3.26 -8.04 -1.88
C ALA A 179 3.25 -6.90 -0.86
N ILE A 180 2.40 -7.05 0.16
CA ILE A 180 2.56 -6.31 1.42
C ILE A 180 3.59 -7.09 2.25
N PHE A 181 4.63 -6.40 2.73
CA PHE A 181 5.70 -7.01 3.51
C PHE A 181 6.21 -6.07 4.61
N GLY A 182 6.78 -6.64 5.67
CA GLY A 182 7.48 -5.87 6.69
C GLY A 182 8.80 -5.35 6.13
N LYS A 183 8.95 -4.02 6.01
CA LYS A 183 10.24 -3.40 5.65
C LYS A 183 11.36 -3.80 6.62
N ASN A 184 11.02 -3.94 7.90
CA ASN A 184 11.94 -4.37 8.94
C ASN A 184 11.78 -5.87 9.19
N ILE A 185 12.88 -6.61 9.05
CA ILE A 185 12.91 -8.04 9.31
C ILE A 185 12.54 -8.36 10.77
N VAL A 186 11.81 -9.45 10.99
CA VAL A 186 11.61 -10.00 12.33
C VAL A 186 12.93 -10.56 12.86
N ASN A 187 13.37 -10.09 14.03
CA ASN A 187 14.61 -10.60 14.64
C ASN A 187 14.43 -12.05 15.12
N THR A 188 15.51 -12.83 15.08
CA THR A 188 15.51 -14.21 15.57
C THR A 188 14.99 -14.29 17.00
N ASP A 189 14.08 -15.24 17.24
CA ASP A 189 13.40 -15.44 18.54
C ASP A 189 12.57 -14.22 19.04
N SER A 190 12.29 -13.24 18.16
CA SER A 190 11.39 -12.11 18.42
C SER A 190 10.07 -12.27 17.68
N ALA A 191 8.99 -11.71 18.23
CA ALA A 191 7.66 -11.77 17.63
C ALA A 191 7.37 -10.53 16.76
N GLN A 192 6.81 -10.75 15.57
CA GLN A 192 6.33 -9.67 14.70
C GLN A 192 5.02 -10.09 14.01
N ALA A 193 4.03 -9.19 14.00
CA ALA A 193 2.78 -9.35 13.26
C ALA A 193 2.71 -8.33 12.11
N LEU A 194 2.16 -8.73 10.97
CA LEU A 194 2.01 -7.88 9.77
C LEU A 194 0.54 -7.62 9.40
N LEU A 195 -0.37 -8.49 9.83
CA LEU A 195 -1.81 -8.33 9.63
C LEU A 195 -2.52 -8.58 10.96
N ARG A 196 -3.54 -7.76 11.25
CA ARG A 196 -4.34 -7.86 12.47
C ARG A 196 -5.82 -7.68 12.17
N GLN A 197 -6.66 -8.52 12.77
CA GLN A 197 -8.10 -8.36 12.80
C GLN A 197 -8.58 -8.28 14.24
N ASN A 198 -9.35 -7.23 14.56
CA ASN A 198 -9.94 -7.07 15.88
C ASN A 198 -11.33 -7.70 15.94
N HIS A 199 -11.60 -8.41 17.02
CA HIS A 199 -12.91 -8.91 17.42
C HIS A 199 -13.30 -8.27 18.77
N ALA A 200 -14.53 -8.49 19.23
CA ALA A 200 -15.06 -7.85 20.44
C ALA A 200 -14.19 -8.12 21.69
N ASP A 201 -13.73 -9.35 21.86
CA ASP A 201 -13.04 -9.83 23.06
C ASP A 201 -11.64 -10.40 22.79
N ARG A 202 -11.18 -10.36 21.53
CA ARG A 202 -9.88 -10.91 21.12
C ARG A 202 -9.35 -10.28 19.84
N LYS A 203 -8.10 -10.55 19.51
CA LYS A 203 -7.45 -10.12 18.27
C LYS A 203 -6.75 -11.31 17.61
N PHE A 204 -6.82 -11.37 16.29
CA PHE A 204 -6.11 -12.35 15.47
C PHE A 204 -5.02 -11.67 14.67
N MET A 205 -3.87 -12.32 14.57
CA MET A 205 -2.71 -11.82 13.86
C MET A 205 -2.16 -12.87 12.89
N ILE A 206 -1.69 -12.41 11.73
CA ILE A 206 -0.72 -13.15 10.91
C ILE A 206 0.66 -12.60 11.22
N GLY A 207 1.56 -13.47 11.65
CA GLY A 207 2.88 -13.09 12.11
C GLY A 207 3.78 -14.30 12.34
N GLY A 208 4.84 -14.09 13.10
CA GLY A 208 5.77 -15.16 13.41
C GLY A 208 6.74 -14.85 14.53
N LEU A 209 7.44 -15.90 14.96
CA LEU A 209 8.61 -15.86 15.82
C LEU A 209 9.84 -16.02 14.93
N GLY A 210 10.72 -15.02 14.90
CA GLY A 210 11.78 -14.92 13.91
C GLY A 210 12.63 -16.19 13.81
N ASN A 211 12.72 -16.71 12.58
CA ASN A 211 13.43 -17.95 12.23
C ASN A 211 12.89 -19.24 12.86
N LYS A 212 11.72 -19.22 13.51
CA LYS A 212 11.13 -20.37 14.20
C LYS A 212 9.70 -20.69 13.76
N GLN A 213 8.85 -19.67 13.61
CA GLN A 213 7.42 -19.87 13.41
C GLN A 213 6.84 -18.82 12.46
N PHE A 214 5.86 -19.20 11.66
CA PHE A 214 5.00 -18.29 10.90
C PHE A 214 3.58 -18.83 10.81
N GLY A 215 2.56 -18.03 11.16
CA GLY A 215 1.18 -18.49 11.14
C GLY A 215 0.19 -17.54 11.80
N ILE A 216 -0.86 -18.14 12.38
CA ILE A 216 -2.01 -17.47 13.00
C ILE A 216 -1.87 -17.51 14.52
N TYR A 217 -2.06 -16.36 15.15
CA TYR A 217 -2.02 -16.20 16.60
C TYR A 217 -3.26 -15.46 17.10
N MET A 218 -3.83 -15.91 18.22
CA MET A 218 -4.96 -15.30 18.90
C MET A 218 -4.54 -14.77 20.27
N ILE A 219 -4.96 -13.55 20.61
CA ILE A 219 -4.77 -12.97 21.94
C ILE A 219 -6.13 -12.45 22.43
N ASN A 220 -6.58 -12.97 23.57
CA ASN A 220 -7.77 -12.47 24.25
C ASN A 220 -7.49 -11.09 24.86
N ASN A 221 -8.46 -10.18 24.80
CA ASN A 221 -8.33 -8.83 25.33
C ASN A 221 -8.11 -8.81 26.86
N SER A 222 -8.49 -9.89 27.57
CA SER A 222 -8.30 -10.06 29.01
C SER A 222 -6.90 -10.56 29.40
N ARG A 223 -6.08 -11.05 28.46
CA ARG A 223 -4.73 -11.52 28.76
C ARG A 223 -3.84 -10.35 29.21
N THR A 224 -3.17 -10.53 30.34
CA THR A 224 -2.18 -9.57 30.89
C THR A 224 -0.76 -10.13 30.89
N ALA A 225 -0.59 -11.44 31.02
CA ALA A 225 0.71 -12.09 30.94
C ALA A 225 1.20 -12.22 29.48
N ASN A 226 2.52 -12.09 29.26
CA ASN A 226 3.12 -12.29 27.94
C ASN A 226 2.79 -13.68 27.38
N GLY A 227 2.46 -13.74 26.08
CA GLY A 227 2.09 -14.96 25.38
C GLY A 227 0.87 -14.80 24.49
N THR A 228 0.36 -15.92 24.00
CA THR A 228 -0.82 -16.00 23.12
C THR A 228 -1.79 -17.04 23.67
N ASP A 229 -3.07 -16.93 23.31
CA ASP A 229 -4.15 -17.80 23.80
C ASP A 229 -4.56 -18.88 22.80
N GLY A 230 -4.05 -18.79 21.57
CA GLY A 230 -4.16 -19.83 20.55
C GLY A 230 -3.12 -19.62 19.46
N GLN A 231 -2.54 -20.72 18.97
CA GLN A 231 -1.50 -20.71 17.93
C GLN A 231 -1.75 -21.83 16.93
N ALA A 232 -1.66 -21.49 15.64
CA ALA A 232 -1.65 -22.45 14.53
C ALA A 232 -0.63 -21.95 13.49
N TYR A 233 0.51 -22.63 13.36
CA TYR A 233 1.66 -22.11 12.62
C TYR A 233 2.48 -23.20 11.94
N MET A 234 3.24 -22.78 10.94
CA MET A 234 4.31 -23.56 10.35
C MET A 234 5.63 -23.29 11.06
N ASP A 235 6.37 -24.33 11.43
CA ASP A 235 7.73 -24.19 11.97
C ASP A 235 8.79 -24.10 10.86
N ASN A 236 10.05 -23.94 11.26
CA ASN A 236 11.19 -23.87 10.34
C ASN A 236 11.53 -25.19 9.63
N ASN A 237 10.85 -26.30 9.94
CA ASN A 237 10.97 -27.59 9.26
C ASN A 237 9.78 -27.89 8.34
N GLY A 238 8.78 -26.99 8.29
CA GLY A 238 7.59 -27.15 7.47
C GLY A 238 6.48 -27.98 8.11
N ASN A 239 6.56 -28.27 9.41
CA ASN A 239 5.47 -28.94 10.13
C ASN A 239 4.36 -27.92 10.44
N TRP A 240 3.09 -28.37 10.43
CA TRP A 240 1.97 -27.56 10.90
C TRP A 240 1.62 -27.93 12.33
N LEU A 241 1.74 -26.97 13.26
CA LEU A 241 1.53 -27.17 14.69
C LEU A 241 0.33 -26.36 15.16
N CYS A 242 -0.41 -26.92 16.12
CA CYS A 242 -1.46 -26.21 16.85
C CYS A 242 -1.23 -26.40 18.35
N GLY A 243 -1.38 -25.32 19.13
CA GLY A 243 -1.29 -25.39 20.60
C GLY A 243 -2.48 -26.13 21.26
N ALA A 244 -3.49 -26.48 20.48
CA ALA A 244 -4.70 -27.19 20.90
C ALA A 244 -4.99 -28.36 19.93
N GLN A 245 -6.25 -28.80 19.87
CA GLN A 245 -6.66 -29.90 18.99
C GLN A 245 -6.66 -29.47 17.51
N VAL A 246 -6.31 -30.41 16.62
CA VAL A 246 -6.57 -30.31 15.19
C VAL A 246 -7.77 -31.21 14.88
N ILE A 247 -8.89 -30.62 14.49
CA ILE A 247 -10.17 -31.31 14.31
C ILE A 247 -10.52 -31.31 12.82
N PRO A 248 -10.17 -32.34 12.04
CA PRO A 248 -10.58 -32.45 10.65
C PRO A 248 -12.08 -32.73 10.54
N GLY A 249 -12.71 -32.22 9.47
CA GLY A 249 -14.09 -32.59 9.14
C GLY A 249 -14.25 -34.03 8.62
N ASN A 250 -13.14 -34.70 8.28
CA ASN A 250 -13.10 -36.07 7.78
C ASN A 250 -11.86 -36.80 8.36
N TYR A 251 -12.09 -37.92 9.04
CA TYR A 251 -11.07 -38.73 9.70
C TYR A 251 -10.61 -39.97 8.90
N ALA A 252 -11.06 -40.16 7.65
CA ALA A 252 -10.83 -41.38 6.89
C ALA A 252 -9.35 -41.79 6.77
N ASN A 253 -8.44 -40.83 6.61
CA ASN A 253 -7.00 -41.09 6.53
C ASN A 253 -6.38 -41.52 7.88
N PHE A 254 -7.06 -41.28 9.00
CA PHE A 254 -6.68 -41.73 10.34
C PHE A 254 -7.36 -43.05 10.69
N ASP A 255 -8.67 -43.14 10.47
CA ASP A 255 -9.49 -44.31 10.80
C ASP A 255 -9.05 -45.57 10.03
N SER A 256 -8.44 -45.40 8.86
CA SER A 256 -7.86 -46.50 8.08
C SER A 256 -6.56 -47.07 8.67
N ARG A 257 -5.97 -46.44 9.70
CA ARG A 257 -4.64 -46.80 10.23
C ARG A 257 -4.70 -47.58 11.52
N TYR A 258 -5.79 -47.47 12.28
CA TYR A 258 -5.86 -47.97 13.65
C TYR A 258 -7.01 -48.97 13.83
N VAL A 259 -6.84 -49.88 14.79
CA VAL A 259 -7.95 -50.71 15.28
C VAL A 259 -8.86 -49.81 16.12
N ARG A 260 -10.14 -49.76 15.76
CA ARG A 260 -11.13 -48.95 16.47
C ARG A 260 -11.88 -49.72 17.54
N ASP A 261 -11.91 -51.06 17.46
CA ASP A 261 -12.60 -51.92 18.42
C ASP A 261 -12.09 -53.37 18.32
N VAL A 262 -12.24 -54.16 19.39
CA VAL A 262 -11.91 -55.59 19.45
C VAL A 262 -13.00 -56.36 20.20
N ARG A 263 -13.36 -57.56 19.72
CA ARG A 263 -14.39 -58.38 20.36
C ARG A 263 -14.16 -59.87 20.17
N LEU A 264 -14.88 -60.68 20.96
CA LEU A 264 -15.10 -62.09 20.65
C LEU A 264 -16.33 -62.22 19.72
N GLY A 265 -16.16 -62.90 18.61
CA GLY A 265 -17.24 -63.21 17.67
C GLY A 265 -18.22 -64.27 18.20
N THR A 266 -19.09 -64.73 17.33
CA THR A 266 -20.08 -65.77 17.64
C THR A 266 -19.42 -67.05 18.13
N GLN A 267 -19.98 -67.66 19.17
CA GLN A 267 -19.54 -68.95 19.68
C GLN A 267 -19.92 -70.07 18.70
N SER A 268 -18.98 -70.95 18.40
CA SER A 268 -19.23 -72.21 17.74
C SER A 268 -18.81 -73.37 18.64
N LEU A 269 -19.34 -74.56 18.35
CA LEU A 269 -18.99 -75.80 19.03
C LEU A 269 -18.20 -76.66 18.04
N THR A 270 -17.12 -77.29 18.49
CA THR A 270 -16.35 -78.20 17.64
C THR A 270 -17.12 -79.49 17.32
N GLY A 271 -16.67 -80.22 16.30
CA GLY A 271 -17.02 -81.64 16.15
C GLY A 271 -16.37 -82.50 17.25
N GLY A 272 -16.59 -83.81 17.20
CA GLY A 272 -15.95 -84.76 18.11
C GLY A 272 -14.43 -84.65 18.09
N LEU A 273 -13.81 -84.64 19.26
CA LEU A 273 -12.40 -84.30 19.45
C LEU A 273 -11.53 -85.54 19.66
N SER A 274 -10.26 -85.45 19.26
CA SER A 274 -9.18 -86.28 19.79
C SER A 274 -8.71 -85.78 21.16
N ARG A 275 -7.94 -86.59 21.90
CA ARG A 275 -7.33 -86.17 23.18
C ARG A 275 -6.44 -84.93 23.03
N ASP A 276 -5.84 -84.74 21.85
CA ASP A 276 -5.13 -83.53 21.47
C ASP A 276 -5.97 -82.65 20.53
N TYR A 277 -6.19 -81.39 20.90
CA TYR A 277 -6.90 -80.42 20.08
C TYR A 277 -6.25 -79.03 20.14
N LYS A 278 -6.24 -78.33 19.00
CA LYS A 278 -5.80 -76.93 18.88
C LYS A 278 -6.89 -76.11 18.21
N ALA A 279 -7.21 -74.96 18.79
CA ALA A 279 -8.20 -74.05 18.20
C ALA A 279 -7.73 -73.57 16.81
N PRO A 280 -8.66 -73.36 15.85
CA PRO A 280 -8.35 -72.76 14.55
C PRO A 280 -7.71 -71.37 14.69
N SER A 281 -7.07 -70.88 13.63
CA SER A 281 -6.48 -69.54 13.60
C SER A 281 -7.48 -68.48 14.09
N GLY A 282 -7.03 -67.60 14.97
CA GLY A 282 -7.81 -66.53 15.57
C GLY A 282 -8.83 -66.96 16.61
N HIS A 283 -8.95 -68.25 16.94
CA HIS A 283 -9.95 -68.73 17.90
C HIS A 283 -9.37 -69.01 19.28
N VAL A 284 -10.18 -68.76 20.30
CA VAL A 284 -9.90 -69.09 21.71
C VAL A 284 -10.96 -70.05 22.24
N ILE A 285 -10.58 -70.90 23.19
CA ILE A 285 -11.51 -71.77 23.92
C ILE A 285 -12.32 -70.92 24.90
N THR A 286 -13.63 -71.14 24.94
CA THR A 286 -14.61 -70.33 25.69
C THR A 286 -15.59 -71.17 26.50
N GLY A 287 -15.45 -72.49 26.51
CA GLY A 287 -16.27 -73.40 27.31
C GLY A 287 -16.10 -74.85 26.85
N PHE A 288 -16.72 -75.79 27.57
CA PHE A 288 -16.62 -77.23 27.32
C PHE A 288 -18.01 -77.88 27.29
N HIS A 289 -18.14 -79.01 26.59
CA HIS A 289 -19.34 -79.86 26.56
C HIS A 289 -18.92 -81.33 26.62
N THR A 290 -19.22 -82.00 27.74
CA THR A 290 -18.84 -83.41 28.01
C THR A 290 -20.07 -84.22 28.41
N ASN A 291 -19.93 -85.54 28.43
CA ASN A 291 -20.99 -86.48 28.87
C ASN A 291 -21.05 -86.67 30.40
N GLY A 292 -20.51 -85.72 31.18
CA GLY A 292 -20.46 -85.78 32.64
C GLY A 292 -19.13 -86.29 33.23
N ASP A 293 -18.20 -86.72 32.38
CA ASP A 293 -16.83 -87.01 32.77
C ASP A 293 -16.05 -85.72 33.08
N TRP A 294 -15.15 -85.81 34.06
CA TRP A 294 -14.33 -84.69 34.54
C TRP A 294 -13.09 -84.42 33.66
N GLU A 295 -12.66 -85.39 32.86
CA GLU A 295 -11.61 -85.26 31.85
C GLU A 295 -12.17 -85.40 30.44
N MET A 296 -11.59 -84.65 29.49
CA MET A 296 -11.86 -84.83 28.07
C MET A 296 -11.17 -86.11 27.58
N GLN A 297 -11.94 -87.14 27.23
CA GLN A 297 -11.41 -88.45 26.86
C GLN A 297 -11.33 -88.70 25.35
N GLY A 298 -11.83 -87.75 24.55
CA GLY A 298 -11.99 -87.86 23.09
C GLY A 298 -13.30 -88.57 22.70
N GLY A 299 -13.67 -88.52 21.42
CA GLY A 299 -14.97 -89.01 20.95
C GLY A 299 -16.00 -87.89 20.84
N ASP A 300 -17.10 -87.92 21.59
CA ASP A 300 -18.18 -86.90 21.52
C ASP A 300 -17.98 -85.68 22.45
N ASP A 301 -16.85 -85.61 23.17
CA ASP A 301 -16.46 -84.41 23.92
C ASP A 301 -16.15 -83.26 22.96
N LYS A 302 -16.67 -82.06 23.27
CA LYS A 302 -16.57 -80.86 22.42
C LYS A 302 -16.12 -79.64 23.23
N VAL A 303 -15.58 -78.65 22.52
CA VAL A 303 -15.14 -77.39 23.11
C VAL A 303 -15.81 -76.22 22.37
N TYR A 304 -16.28 -75.23 23.14
CA TYR A 304 -16.80 -73.99 22.58
C TYR A 304 -15.64 -73.08 22.22
N ILE A 305 -15.62 -72.56 21.00
CA ILE A 305 -14.61 -71.61 20.52
C ILE A 305 -15.25 -70.32 20.02
N ARG A 306 -14.53 -69.20 20.16
CA ARG A 306 -14.90 -67.92 19.56
C ARG A 306 -13.72 -67.33 18.79
N PRO A 307 -13.94 -66.76 17.60
CA PRO A 307 -12.90 -65.98 16.92
C PRO A 307 -12.69 -64.65 17.64
N VAL A 308 -11.46 -64.26 17.87
CA VAL A 308 -11.09 -62.88 18.19
C VAL A 308 -11.22 -62.05 16.92
N GLN A 309 -11.94 -60.94 16.99
CA GLN A 309 -12.16 -60.02 15.89
C GLN A 309 -11.64 -58.62 16.21
N LYS A 310 -11.17 -57.90 15.20
CA LYS A 310 -10.77 -56.49 15.27
C LYS A 310 -11.52 -55.67 14.23
N ASN A 311 -12.00 -54.49 14.61
CA ASN A 311 -12.65 -53.54 13.73
C ASN A 311 -11.62 -52.53 13.23
N ILE A 312 -11.46 -52.43 11.91
CA ILE A 312 -10.61 -51.44 11.25
C ILE A 312 -11.47 -50.74 10.21
N ASN A 313 -11.53 -49.40 10.27
CA ASN A 313 -12.31 -48.59 9.34
C ASN A 313 -13.79 -49.05 9.21
N GLY A 314 -14.42 -49.45 10.32
CA GLY A 314 -15.82 -49.89 10.34
C GLY A 314 -16.06 -51.34 9.89
N THR A 315 -15.03 -52.05 9.44
CA THR A 315 -15.13 -53.45 9.01
C THR A 315 -14.52 -54.40 10.06
N TRP A 316 -15.24 -55.47 10.40
CA TRP A 316 -14.78 -56.50 11.33
C TRP A 316 -13.97 -57.59 10.60
N TYR A 317 -12.75 -57.84 11.08
CA TYR A 317 -11.84 -58.88 10.58
C TYR A 317 -11.56 -59.92 11.68
N ASN A 318 -11.48 -61.20 11.33
CA ASN A 318 -10.96 -62.23 12.23
C ASN A 318 -9.44 -62.07 12.38
N VAL A 319 -8.94 -62.25 13.60
CA VAL A 319 -7.50 -62.22 13.90
C VAL A 319 -6.81 -63.49 13.38
N ALA A 320 -5.51 -63.41 13.09
CA ALA A 320 -4.68 -64.57 12.73
C ALA A 320 -3.92 -65.10 13.96
N SER A 321 -3.76 -66.43 14.05
CA SER A 321 -2.81 -67.06 14.98
C SER A 321 -1.50 -67.35 14.25
N ALA A 322 -0.36 -67.04 14.88
CA ALA A 322 0.97 -67.33 14.37
C ALA A 322 1.42 -68.77 14.68
#